data_AF-A0A0F9UV23-F1
#
_entry.id   AF-A0A0F9UV23-F1
#
_cell.length_a   1.000
_cell.length_b   1.000
_cell.length_c   1.000
_cell.angle_alpha   90.00
_cell.angle_beta   90.00
_cell.angle_gamma   90.00
#
_symmetry.space_group_name_H-M   'P 1'
#
loop_
_entity.id
_entity.type
_entity.pdbx_description
1 polymer ?
#
loop_
_entity_poly.entity_id
_entity_poly.type
_entity_poly.pdbx_seq_one_letter_code
_entity_poly.pdbx_strand_id
1 'polypeptide(L)'
;MDARGDGEMKETSWSVSPPRTVGDFHERAKLLSDLYPFSVHGGGRTPRYNKKVGGKDDSWHIMWLALDCILDDPTQGPALKERAARMGLEVTLKSNGNFHMEPMG
;
A
#
# COMPACT_ATOMS: atom_id res chain seq x y z
N MET A 1 -51.44 8.98 -8.37
CA MET A 1 -50.39 8.52 -7.44
C MET A 1 -49.54 7.57 -8.26
N ASP A 2 -48.50 8.08 -8.93
CA ASP A 2 -47.65 7.26 -9.79
C ASP A 2 -46.27 7.16 -9.15
N ALA A 3 -45.92 5.91 -8.83
CA ALA A 3 -44.72 5.52 -8.13
C ALA A 3 -43.48 5.88 -8.96
N ARG A 4 -42.64 6.76 -8.40
CA ARG A 4 -41.26 6.93 -8.86
C ARG A 4 -40.50 5.71 -8.39
N GLY A 5 -40.09 4.87 -9.34
CA GLY A 5 -39.17 3.78 -9.07
C GLY A 5 -37.81 4.36 -8.77
N ASP A 6 -37.44 4.36 -7.49
CA ASP A 6 -36.08 4.66 -7.05
C ASP A 6 -35.17 3.54 -7.57
N GLY A 7 -34.50 3.81 -8.69
CA GLY A 7 -33.45 2.96 -9.24
C GLY A 7 -32.27 2.95 -8.28
N GLU A 8 -32.27 1.95 -7.40
CA GLU A 8 -31.15 1.61 -6.53
C GLU A 8 -29.91 1.39 -7.41
N MET A 9 -29.01 2.39 -7.46
CA MET A 9 -27.72 2.25 -8.13
C MET A 9 -26.91 1.23 -7.34
N LYS A 10 -26.91 -0.02 -7.82
CA LYS A 10 -26.04 -1.06 -7.28
C LYS A 10 -24.59 -0.60 -7.44
N GLU A 11 -23.93 -0.32 -6.32
CA GLU A 11 -22.48 -0.13 -6.28
C GLU A 11 -21.84 -1.32 -6.99
N THR A 12 -21.24 -1.08 -8.16
CA THR A 12 -20.35 -2.05 -8.79
C THR A 12 -19.16 -2.20 -7.85
N SER A 13 -19.17 -3.27 -7.05
CA SER A 13 -18.03 -3.75 -6.30
C SER A 13 -16.91 -4.09 -7.30
N TRP A 14 -15.99 -3.15 -7.48
CA TRP A 14 -14.74 -3.42 -8.16
C TRP A 14 -13.83 -4.12 -7.15
N SER A 15 -13.66 -5.44 -7.28
CA SER A 15 -12.68 -6.18 -6.49
C SER A 15 -11.28 -5.74 -6.90
N VAL A 16 -10.66 -4.85 -6.14
CA VAL A 16 -9.27 -4.46 -6.36
C VAL A 16 -8.38 -5.65 -6.02
N SER A 17 -7.62 -6.15 -7.00
CA SER A 17 -6.70 -7.26 -6.78
C SER A 17 -5.37 -6.77 -6.20
N PRO A 18 -4.86 -7.37 -5.11
CA PRO A 18 -3.53 -7.04 -4.60
C PRO A 18 -2.44 -7.46 -5.60
N PRO A 19 -1.28 -6.78 -5.61
CA PRO A 19 -0.21 -7.11 -6.54
C PRO A 19 0.36 -8.50 -6.24
N ARG A 20 0.52 -9.30 -7.29
CA ARG A 20 1.00 -10.71 -7.19
C ARG A 20 2.45 -10.89 -7.59
N THR A 21 3.09 -9.85 -8.11
CA THR A 21 4.47 -9.89 -8.57
C THR A 21 5.24 -8.70 -8.01
N VAL A 22 6.57 -8.85 -7.93
CA VAL A 22 7.47 -7.76 -7.51
C VAL A 22 7.30 -6.56 -8.45
N GLY A 23 7.26 -6.79 -9.77
CA GLY A 23 7.09 -5.70 -10.74
C GLY A 23 5.81 -4.90 -10.52
N ASP A 24 4.67 -5.58 -10.39
CA ASP A 24 3.35 -4.96 -10.17
C ASP A 24 3.32 -4.16 -8.86
N PHE A 25 3.88 -4.69 -7.77
CA PHE A 25 3.99 -3.97 -6.50
C PHE A 25 4.79 -2.67 -6.64
N HIS A 26 6.00 -2.74 -7.23
CA HIS A 26 6.87 -1.57 -7.36
C HIS A 26 6.33 -0.54 -8.35
N GLU A 27 5.63 -0.96 -9.41
CA GLU A 27 4.94 -0.06 -10.33
C GLU A 27 3.84 0.73 -9.62
N ARG A 28 3.00 0.06 -8.82
CA ARG A 28 1.96 0.72 -8.03
C ARG A 28 2.55 1.68 -7.00
N ALA A 29 3.63 1.29 -6.31
CA ALA A 29 4.34 2.18 -5.40
C ALA A 29 4.91 3.41 -6.11
N LYS A 30 5.50 3.25 -7.30
CA LYS A 30 6.02 4.36 -8.11
C LYS A 30 4.91 5.33 -8.54
N LEU A 31 3.75 4.82 -8.93
CA LEU A 31 2.59 5.66 -9.24
C LEU A 31 2.11 6.45 -8.02
N LEU A 32 2.16 5.86 -6.83
CA LEU A 32 1.84 6.57 -5.58
C LEU A 32 2.87 7.65 -5.27
N SER A 33 4.17 7.42 -5.51
CA SER A 33 5.20 8.44 -5.24
C SER A 33 5.08 9.66 -6.14
N ASP A 34 4.48 9.52 -7.34
CA ASP A 34 4.25 10.65 -8.24
C ASP A 34 3.08 11.54 -7.78
N LEU A 35 2.14 10.98 -7.01
CA LEU A 35 0.98 11.69 -6.47
C LEU A 35 1.25 12.23 -5.06
N TYR A 36 1.97 11.46 -4.25
CA TYR A 36 2.33 11.75 -2.88
C TYR A 36 3.85 11.56 -2.75
N PRO A 37 4.66 12.60 -2.98
CA PRO A 37 6.11 12.48 -2.98
C PRO A 37 6.63 11.85 -1.69
N PHE A 38 7.38 10.75 -1.84
CA PHE A 38 8.08 10.08 -0.75
C PHE A 38 9.42 9.52 -1.21
N SER A 39 10.34 9.38 -0.25
CA SER A 39 11.60 8.68 -0.43
C SER A 39 11.55 7.28 0.17
N VAL A 40 12.02 6.27 -0.57
CA VAL A 40 12.16 4.90 -0.08
C VAL A 40 13.46 4.77 0.71
N HIS A 41 13.38 4.25 1.94
CA HIS A 41 14.55 4.02 2.79
C HIS A 41 14.67 2.56 3.29
N GLY A 42 13.70 1.71 2.93
CA GLY A 42 13.73 0.27 3.14
C GLY A 42 12.96 -0.44 2.03
N GLY A 43 13.46 -1.57 1.55
CA GLY A 43 12.84 -2.35 0.49
C GLY A 43 12.99 -3.85 0.73
N GLY A 44 13.24 -4.62 -0.32
CA GLY A 44 13.46 -6.06 -0.20
C GLY A 44 14.62 -6.43 0.73
N ARG A 45 14.48 -7.58 1.41
CA ARG A 45 15.43 -8.05 2.42
C ARG A 45 15.78 -9.52 2.17
N THR A 46 17.04 -9.87 2.40
CA THR A 46 17.41 -11.29 2.54
C THR A 46 16.91 -11.82 3.89
N PRO A 47 16.62 -13.13 4.03
CA PRO A 47 16.17 -13.70 5.31
C PRO A 47 17.13 -13.40 6.48
N ARG A 48 18.44 -13.47 6.24
CA ARG A 48 19.48 -13.11 7.21
C ARG A 48 19.37 -11.66 7.67
N TYR A 49 19.19 -10.72 6.75
CA TYR A 49 19.06 -9.31 7.09
C TYR A 49 17.72 -9.02 7.78
N ASN A 50 16.63 -9.65 7.33
CA ASN A 50 15.32 -9.53 7.96
C ASN A 50 15.37 -9.95 9.44
N LYS A 51 16.00 -11.09 9.74
CA LYS A 51 16.23 -11.53 11.12
C LYS A 51 17.10 -10.55 11.91
N LYS A 52 18.16 -10.00 11.31
CA LYS A 52 19.05 -9.01 11.95
C LYS A 52 18.28 -7.76 12.41
N VAL A 53 17.29 -7.31 11.65
CA VAL A 53 16.47 -6.13 11.98
C VAL A 53 15.20 -6.48 12.78
N GLY A 54 15.06 -7.73 13.25
CA GLY A 54 13.91 -8.18 14.03
C GLY A 54 12.61 -8.32 13.22
N GLY A 55 12.70 -8.49 11.91
CA GLY A 55 11.55 -8.76 11.05
C GLY A 55 10.97 -10.16 11.28
N LYS A 56 9.67 -10.32 10.99
CA LYS A 56 8.97 -11.61 11.05
C LYS A 56 9.39 -12.53 9.91
N ASP A 57 9.27 -13.84 10.11
CA ASP A 57 9.67 -14.85 9.11
C ASP A 57 8.79 -14.83 7.84
N ASP A 58 7.55 -14.35 7.96
CA ASP A 58 6.58 -14.18 6.87
C ASP A 58 6.56 -12.77 6.28
N SER A 59 7.56 -11.93 6.59
CA SER A 59 7.57 -10.54 6.14
C SER A 59 7.56 -10.40 4.62
N TRP A 60 6.68 -9.53 4.12
CA TRP A 60 6.63 -9.11 2.71
C TRP A 60 7.94 -8.52 2.20
N HIS A 61 8.80 -7.99 3.07
CA HIS A 61 10.15 -7.57 2.69
C HIS A 61 11.01 -8.73 2.18
N ILE A 62 10.83 -9.95 2.69
CA ILE A 62 11.56 -11.15 2.20
C ILE A 62 11.11 -11.49 0.78
N MET A 63 9.84 -11.25 0.47
CA MET A 63 9.23 -11.48 -0.84
C MET A 63 9.45 -10.31 -1.82
N TRP A 64 10.16 -9.25 -1.41
CA TRP A 64 10.35 -8.02 -2.21
C TRP A 64 9.04 -7.28 -2.53
N LEU A 65 8.01 -7.53 -1.73
CA LEU A 65 6.68 -6.95 -1.82
C LEU A 65 6.41 -5.98 -0.66
N ALA A 66 7.44 -5.39 -0.07
CA ALA A 66 7.24 -4.32 0.90
C ALA A 66 8.33 -3.26 0.80
N LEU A 67 7.96 -2.04 1.17
CA LEU A 67 8.86 -0.91 1.31
C LEU A 67 8.53 -0.10 2.56
N ASP A 68 9.57 0.52 3.11
CA ASP A 68 9.44 1.57 4.10
C ASP A 68 9.79 2.91 3.42
N CYS A 69 8.91 3.90 3.53
CA CYS A 69 9.08 5.22 2.94
C CYS A 69 8.81 6.36 3.91
N ILE A 70 9.33 7.53 3.57
CA ILE A 70 9.12 8.80 4.29
C ILE A 70 8.47 9.76 3.30
N LEU A 71 7.26 10.21 3.62
CA LEU A 71 6.57 11.26 2.86
C LEU A 71 7.31 12.59 3.03
N ASP A 72 7.42 13.34 1.95
CA ASP A 72 7.95 14.70 1.97
C ASP A 72 7.01 15.64 2.76
N ASP A 73 5.69 15.39 2.65
CA ASP A 73 4.65 16.01 3.48
C ASP A 73 3.91 14.94 4.30
N PRO A 74 4.16 14.82 5.62
CA PRO A 74 3.54 13.80 6.46
C PRO A 74 2.01 13.99 6.61
N THR A 75 1.47 15.19 6.32
CA THR A 75 0.02 15.44 6.40
C THR A 75 -0.75 14.71 5.30
N GLN A 76 -0.08 14.27 4.23
CA GLN A 76 -0.67 13.50 3.14
C GLN A 76 -0.85 12.01 3.46
N GLY A 77 -0.36 11.53 4.62
CA GLY A 77 -0.45 10.12 5.03
C GLY A 77 -1.85 9.50 4.90
N PRO A 78 -2.93 10.16 5.35
CA PRO A 78 -4.29 9.65 5.18
C PRO A 78 -4.71 9.49 3.71
N ALA A 79 -4.37 10.45 2.85
CA ALA A 79 -4.69 10.40 1.42
C ALA A 79 -3.89 9.32 0.69
N LEU A 80 -2.60 9.16 1.02
CA LEU A 80 -1.77 8.05 0.54
C LEU A 80 -2.41 6.71 0.88
N LYS A 81 -2.84 6.51 2.14
CA LYS A 81 -3.50 5.27 2.59
C LYS A 81 -4.75 4.96 1.78
N GLU A 82 -5.63 5.94 1.61
CA GLU A 82 -6.86 5.75 0.85
C GLU A 82 -6.57 5.39 -0.62
N ARG A 83 -5.63 6.09 -1.26
CA ARG A 83 -5.27 5.82 -2.65
C ARG A 83 -4.59 4.45 -2.82
N ALA A 84 -3.70 4.08 -1.90
CA ALA A 84 -3.04 2.79 -1.88
C ALA A 84 -4.04 1.64 -1.75
N ALA A 85 -5.07 1.78 -0.90
CA ALA A 85 -6.13 0.79 -0.75
C ALA A 85 -6.87 0.52 -2.07
N ARG A 86 -7.17 1.59 -2.84
CA ARG A 86 -7.78 1.49 -4.18
C ARG A 86 -6.85 0.85 -5.22
N MET A 87 -5.57 0.68 -4.88
CA MET A 87 -4.55 0.00 -5.68
C MET A 87 -4.16 -1.36 -5.06
N GLY A 88 -4.93 -1.89 -4.11
CA GLY A 88 -4.69 -3.22 -3.53
C GLY A 88 -3.43 -3.27 -2.66
N LEU A 89 -3.05 -2.12 -2.09
CA LEU A 89 -1.92 -1.97 -1.18
C LEU A 89 -2.44 -1.53 0.19
N GLU A 90 -1.78 -1.98 1.24
CA GLU A 90 -1.94 -1.48 2.59
C GLU A 90 -0.79 -0.53 2.93
N VAL A 91 -1.11 0.56 3.63
CA VAL A 91 -0.11 1.51 4.14
C VAL A 91 -0.33 1.73 5.63
N THR A 92 0.68 1.42 6.45
CA THR A 92 0.64 1.63 7.90
C THR A 92 1.66 2.67 8.34
N LEU A 93 1.35 3.42 9.40
CA LEU A 93 2.29 4.37 10.00
C LEU A 93 3.02 3.66 11.14
N LYS A 94 4.34 3.60 11.05
CA LYS A 94 5.20 2.99 12.09
C LYS A 94 5.43 3.99 13.22
N SER A 95 5.77 3.47 14.39
CA SER A 95 6.07 4.28 15.59
C SER A 95 7.22 5.27 15.41
N ASN A 96 8.12 5.02 14.46
CA ASN A 96 9.24 5.90 14.13
C ASN A 96 8.90 6.99 13.09
N GLY A 97 7.62 7.13 12.70
CA GLY A 97 7.16 8.15 11.75
C GLY A 97 7.22 7.74 10.28
N ASN A 98 7.76 6.56 9.96
CA ASN A 98 7.87 6.08 8.58
C ASN A 98 6.60 5.34 8.18
N PHE A 99 6.29 5.37 6.89
CA PHE A 99 5.19 4.60 6.31
C PHE A 99 5.72 3.25 5.83
N HIS A 100 4.99 2.19 6.16
CA HIS A 100 5.20 0.85 5.64
C HIS A 100 4.15 0.57 4.57
N MET A 101 4.54 0.03 3.43
CA MET A 101 3.64 -0.31 2.33
C MET A 101 3.86 -1.74 1.87
N GLU A 102 2.76 -2.49 1.71
CA GLU A 102 2.74 -3.91 1.32
C GLU A 102 1.44 -4.25 0.55
N PRO A 103 1.34 -5.39 -0.15
CA PRO A 103 0.08 -5.89 -0.70
C PRO A 103 -0.99 -5.99 0.38
N MET A 104 -2.22 -5.65 0.03
CA MET A 104 -3.38 -5.90 0.89
C MET A 104 -3.59 -7.41 1.04
N GLY A 105 -3.62 -7.88 2.29
CA GLY A 105 -3.82 -9.28 2.68
C GLY A 105 -5.21 -9.57 3.23
#